data_AF-A0A8D2L2Z0-F1
#
_entry.id   AF-A0A8D2L2Z0-F1
#
_cell.length_a   1.000
_cell.length_b   1.000
_cell.length_c   1.000
_cell.angle_alpha   90.00
_cell.angle_beta   90.00
_cell.angle_gamma   90.00
#
_symmetry.space_group_name_H-M   'P 1'
#
loop_
_entity.id
_entity.type
_entity.pdbx_description
1 polymer ?
#
loop_
_entity_poly.entity_id
_entity_poly.type
_entity_poly.pdbx_seq_one_letter_code
_entity_poly.pdbx_strand_id
1 'polypeptide(L)'
;FLLTELLSSLCWLLESFMTSLEKDAEERARRRKENEALANALKEKGNDAFSKGDYALAIKKYTEGLKKQKDMQVLYTNRAQAYLKLQNYEKAISDCDWALRCDEKCIKALFHMGKAYLAQKQYPKSRECYLKILEIDPQTQKLYCMNEVDLEEKRQYEEERALRELESGKREAVSVSELLQKLCRPDENAFYYAGGIQLLTEAIFGRSSTPRVKEI
;
A
#
# COMPACT_ATOMS: atom_id res chain seq x y z
N PHE A 1 -56.75 -10.38 48.43
CA PHE A 1 -56.19 -11.75 48.37
C PHE A 1 -55.83 -12.15 46.94
N LEU A 2 -56.78 -12.23 45.99
CA LEU A 2 -56.48 -12.56 44.59
C LEU A 2 -55.56 -11.53 43.88
N LEU A 3 -55.75 -10.23 44.13
CA LEU A 3 -54.92 -9.17 43.53
C LEU A 3 -53.45 -9.24 44.01
N THR A 4 -53.22 -9.60 45.27
CA THR A 4 -51.88 -9.70 45.86
C THR A 4 -51.12 -10.92 45.36
N GLU A 5 -51.81 -12.04 45.11
CA GLU A 5 -51.22 -13.24 44.49
C GLU A 5 -50.87 -13.02 43.02
N LEU A 6 -51.73 -12.31 42.27
CA LEU A 6 -51.48 -11.91 40.88
C LEU A 6 -50.28 -10.94 40.78
N LEU A 7 -50.19 -9.95 41.67
CA LEU A 7 -49.06 -9.02 41.74
C LEU A 7 -47.76 -9.74 42.12
N SER A 8 -47.80 -10.68 43.07
CA SER A 8 -46.63 -11.48 43.45
C SER A 8 -46.17 -12.39 42.32
N SER A 9 -47.10 -13.04 41.61
CA SER A 9 -46.81 -13.87 40.44
C SER A 9 -46.21 -13.07 39.29
N LEU A 10 -46.72 -11.85 39.05
CA LEU A 10 -46.17 -10.94 38.05
C LEU A 10 -44.77 -10.44 38.43
N CYS A 11 -44.53 -10.15 39.71
CA CYS A 11 -43.22 -9.76 40.23
C CYS A 11 -42.19 -10.90 40.03
N TRP A 12 -42.56 -12.13 40.37
CA TRP A 12 -41.73 -13.32 40.14
C TRP A 12 -41.41 -13.55 38.66
N LEU A 13 -42.40 -13.37 37.78
CA LEU A 13 -42.21 -13.49 36.34
C LEU A 13 -41.26 -12.41 35.80
N LEU A 14 -41.40 -11.17 36.28
CA LEU A 14 -40.53 -10.06 35.89
C LEU A 14 -39.10 -10.29 36.38
N GLU A 15 -38.91 -10.70 37.63
CA GLU A 15 -37.59 -11.04 38.20
C GLU A 15 -36.92 -12.17 37.41
N SER A 16 -37.65 -13.26 37.14
CA SER A 16 -37.12 -14.38 36.36
C SER A 16 -36.73 -13.97 34.94
N PHE A 17 -37.49 -13.09 34.30
CA PHE A 17 -37.17 -12.57 32.97
C PHE A 17 -35.92 -11.69 33.01
N MET A 18 -35.82 -10.78 33.97
CA MET A 18 -34.65 -9.91 34.16
C MET A 18 -33.37 -10.72 34.43
N THR A 19 -33.42 -11.71 35.32
CA THR A 19 -32.28 -12.62 35.56
C THR A 19 -31.87 -13.40 34.30
N SER A 20 -32.83 -13.81 33.47
CA SER A 20 -32.51 -14.46 32.19
C SER A 20 -31.84 -13.51 31.21
N LEU A 21 -32.27 -12.24 31.16
CA LEU A 21 -31.64 -11.21 30.32
C LEU A 21 -30.22 -10.89 30.78
N GLU A 22 -30.01 -10.79 32.09
CA GLU A 22 -28.68 -10.56 32.68
C GLU A 22 -27.72 -11.68 32.32
N LYS A 23 -28.12 -12.95 32.52
CA LYS A 23 -27.30 -14.12 32.15
C LYS A 23 -26.95 -14.14 30.66
N ASP A 24 -27.89 -13.81 29.78
CA ASP A 24 -27.63 -13.74 28.35
C ASP A 24 -26.71 -12.56 27.98
N ALA A 25 -26.82 -11.43 28.68
CA ALA A 25 -25.93 -10.29 28.50
C ALA A 25 -24.49 -10.62 28.97
N GLU A 26 -24.33 -11.29 30.11
CA GLU A 26 -23.05 -11.77 30.63
C GLU A 26 -22.40 -12.77 29.67
N GLU A 27 -23.16 -13.74 29.17
CA GLU A 27 -22.68 -14.72 28.21
C GLU A 27 -22.24 -14.07 26.89
N ARG A 28 -23.00 -13.08 26.38
CA ARG A 28 -22.60 -12.27 25.22
C ARG A 28 -21.33 -11.45 25.50
N ALA A 29 -21.17 -10.90 26.70
CA ALA A 29 -19.95 -10.19 27.10
C ALA A 29 -18.73 -11.13 27.17
N ARG A 30 -18.90 -12.32 27.77
CA ARG A 30 -17.87 -13.36 27.84
C ARG A 30 -17.40 -13.79 26.45
N ARG A 31 -18.34 -14.10 25.54
CA ARG A 31 -18.03 -14.46 24.14
C ARG A 31 -17.28 -13.36 23.40
N ARG A 32 -17.65 -12.08 23.62
CA ARG A 32 -16.93 -10.94 23.01
C ARG A 32 -15.48 -10.89 23.49
N LYS A 33 -15.25 -11.01 24.81
CA LYS A 33 -13.90 -11.02 25.39
C LYS A 33 -13.05 -12.19 24.89
N GLU A 34 -13.65 -13.38 24.76
CA GLU A 34 -12.97 -14.56 24.20
C GLU A 34 -12.61 -14.37 22.72
N ASN A 35 -13.53 -13.83 21.93
CA ASN A 35 -13.28 -13.54 20.52
C ASN A 35 -12.20 -12.46 20.33
N GLU A 36 -12.19 -11.43 21.17
CA GLU A 36 -11.15 -10.40 21.19
C GLU A 36 -9.77 -10.98 21.55
N ALA A 37 -9.70 -11.82 22.59
CA ALA A 37 -8.46 -12.50 22.96
C ALA A 37 -7.94 -13.39 21.82
N LEU A 38 -8.85 -14.12 21.15
CA LEU A 38 -8.50 -14.96 20.01
C LEU A 38 -8.06 -14.13 18.79
N ALA A 39 -8.72 -13.00 18.51
CA ALA A 39 -8.33 -12.07 17.46
C ALA A 39 -6.93 -11.50 17.71
N ASN A 40 -6.63 -11.12 18.94
CA ASN A 40 -5.29 -10.68 19.35
C ASN A 40 -4.24 -11.78 19.18
N ALA A 41 -4.53 -13.01 19.57
CA ALA A 41 -3.60 -14.13 19.37
C ALA A 41 -3.35 -14.41 17.87
N LEU A 42 -4.38 -14.29 17.03
CA LEU A 42 -4.26 -14.44 15.58
C LEU A 42 -3.48 -13.29 14.94
N LYS A 43 -3.65 -12.05 15.44
CA LYS A 43 -2.85 -10.89 15.06
C LYS A 43 -1.37 -11.16 15.34
N GLU A 44 -1.00 -11.63 16.55
CA GLU A 44 0.41 -11.90 16.86
C GLU A 44 1.01 -13.02 15.99
N LYS A 45 0.24 -14.10 15.72
CA LYS A 45 0.66 -15.13 14.77
C LYS A 45 0.86 -14.58 13.35
N GLY A 46 0.01 -13.66 12.92
CA GLY A 46 0.17 -12.96 11.65
C GLY A 46 1.41 -12.07 11.61
N ASN A 47 1.69 -11.37 12.72
CA ASN A 47 2.89 -10.52 12.86
C ASN A 47 4.17 -11.37 12.79
N ASP A 48 4.20 -12.53 13.44
CA ASP A 48 5.32 -13.48 13.39
C ASP A 48 5.52 -14.07 11.99
N ALA A 49 4.45 -14.42 11.29
CA ALA A 49 4.55 -14.84 9.88
C ALA A 49 5.06 -13.70 8.99
N PHE A 50 4.59 -12.47 9.22
CA PHE A 50 5.01 -11.29 8.47
C PHE A 50 6.50 -10.97 8.66
N SER A 51 7.01 -11.06 9.90
CA SER A 51 8.43 -10.82 10.20
C SER A 51 9.34 -11.87 9.58
N LYS A 52 8.85 -13.11 9.43
CA LYS A 52 9.51 -14.21 8.70
C LYS A 52 9.42 -14.08 7.17
N GLY A 53 8.68 -13.10 6.65
CA GLY A 53 8.48 -12.89 5.21
C GLY A 53 7.39 -13.77 4.59
N ASP A 54 6.70 -14.61 5.37
CA ASP A 54 5.56 -15.39 4.89
C ASP A 54 4.28 -14.54 4.89
N TYR A 55 4.17 -13.68 3.88
CA TYR A 55 3.06 -12.76 3.74
C TYR A 55 1.72 -13.47 3.47
N ALA A 56 1.73 -14.62 2.80
CA ALA A 56 0.52 -15.40 2.53
C ALA A 56 -0.06 -15.98 3.82
N LEU A 57 0.78 -16.55 4.69
CA LEU A 57 0.36 -17.02 6.00
C LEU A 57 -0.08 -15.86 6.90
N ALA A 58 0.63 -14.72 6.86
CA ALA A 58 0.23 -13.53 7.60
C ALA A 58 -1.20 -13.09 7.21
N ILE A 59 -1.50 -12.99 5.92
CA ILE A 59 -2.85 -12.65 5.41
C ILE A 59 -3.89 -13.64 5.91
N LYS A 60 -3.58 -14.95 5.88
CA LYS A 60 -4.49 -15.98 6.38
C LYS A 60 -4.79 -15.77 7.88
N LYS A 61 -3.77 -15.52 8.70
CA LYS A 61 -3.92 -15.31 10.14
C LYS A 61 -4.69 -14.04 10.47
N TYR A 62 -4.41 -12.93 9.78
CA TYR A 62 -5.19 -11.70 9.95
C TYR A 62 -6.65 -11.88 9.52
N THR A 63 -6.90 -12.63 8.44
CA THR A 63 -8.26 -12.96 7.98
C THR A 63 -9.02 -13.83 8.98
N GLU A 64 -8.35 -14.82 9.60
CA GLU A 64 -8.91 -15.59 10.71
C GLU A 64 -9.24 -14.68 11.90
N GLY A 65 -8.37 -13.72 12.23
CA GLY A 65 -8.61 -12.74 13.29
C GLY A 65 -9.83 -11.85 13.02
N LEU A 66 -9.97 -11.37 11.78
CA LEU A 66 -11.12 -10.54 11.37
C LEU A 66 -12.45 -11.30 11.40
N LYS A 67 -12.44 -12.64 11.27
CA LYS A 67 -13.64 -13.47 11.48
C LYS A 67 -14.08 -13.49 12.95
N LYS A 68 -13.15 -13.25 13.89
CA LYS A 68 -13.45 -13.19 15.33
C LYS A 68 -13.84 -11.79 15.77
N GLN A 69 -13.16 -10.77 15.26
CA GLN A 69 -13.47 -9.38 15.53
C GLN A 69 -13.36 -8.55 14.25
N LYS A 70 -14.52 -8.13 13.71
CA LYS A 70 -14.60 -7.48 12.39
C LYS A 70 -14.22 -6.00 12.41
N ASP A 71 -14.27 -5.38 13.57
CA ASP A 71 -14.07 -3.95 13.84
C ASP A 71 -12.65 -3.65 14.38
N MET A 72 -11.72 -4.58 14.21
CA MET A 72 -10.34 -4.42 14.69
C MET A 72 -9.45 -3.76 13.62
N GLN A 73 -9.38 -2.43 13.65
CA GLN A 73 -8.59 -1.58 12.74
C GLN A 73 -7.17 -2.09 12.46
N VAL A 74 -6.46 -2.57 13.50
CA VAL A 74 -5.07 -3.04 13.39
C VAL A 74 -4.93 -4.26 12.47
N LEU A 75 -5.91 -5.17 12.47
CA LEU A 75 -5.88 -6.36 11.61
C LEU A 75 -5.99 -5.98 10.13
N TYR A 76 -6.83 -4.99 9.81
CA TYR A 76 -6.93 -4.47 8.44
C TYR A 76 -5.62 -3.81 8.00
N THR A 77 -5.01 -2.95 8.83
CA THR A 77 -3.75 -2.29 8.44
C THR A 77 -2.61 -3.29 8.26
N ASN A 78 -2.51 -4.31 9.13
CA ASN A 78 -1.45 -5.32 9.02
C ASN A 78 -1.66 -6.22 7.80
N ARG A 79 -2.92 -6.55 7.47
CA ARG A 79 -3.24 -7.32 6.26
C ARG A 79 -3.02 -6.51 4.98
N ALA A 80 -3.36 -5.22 4.98
CA ALA A 80 -3.03 -4.30 3.89
C ALA A 80 -1.52 -4.22 3.63
N GLN A 81 -0.71 -4.14 4.69
CA GLN A 81 0.75 -4.15 4.57
C GLN A 81 1.27 -5.46 3.96
N ALA A 82 0.69 -6.61 4.32
CA ALA A 82 1.04 -7.89 3.70
C ALA A 82 0.62 -7.96 2.23
N TYR A 83 -0.54 -7.41 1.87
CA TYR A 83 -0.96 -7.30 0.47
C TYR A 83 -0.03 -6.39 -0.35
N LEU A 84 0.45 -5.27 0.20
CA LEU A 84 1.46 -4.42 -0.43
C LEU A 84 2.74 -5.19 -0.74
N LYS A 85 3.20 -6.05 0.18
CA LYS A 85 4.39 -6.89 -0.01
C LYS A 85 4.21 -7.93 -1.13
N LEU A 86 2.98 -8.39 -1.33
CA LEU A 86 2.61 -9.28 -2.44
C LEU A 86 2.16 -8.52 -3.70
N GLN A 87 2.31 -7.19 -3.74
CA GLN A 87 1.90 -6.32 -4.86
C GLN A 87 0.40 -6.43 -5.20
N ASN A 88 -0.44 -6.83 -4.24
CA ASN A 88 -1.89 -6.87 -4.40
C ASN A 88 -2.50 -5.55 -3.94
N TYR A 89 -2.32 -4.51 -4.75
CA TYR A 89 -2.61 -3.13 -4.37
C TYR A 89 -4.11 -2.87 -4.16
N GLU A 90 -4.99 -3.49 -4.94
CA GLU A 90 -6.44 -3.31 -4.83
C GLU A 90 -6.97 -3.84 -3.50
N LYS A 91 -6.51 -5.01 -3.06
CA LYS A 91 -6.89 -5.56 -1.75
C LYS A 91 -6.28 -4.74 -0.61
N ALA A 92 -5.06 -4.24 -0.77
CA ALA A 92 -4.45 -3.35 0.22
C ALA A 92 -5.28 -2.06 0.39
N ILE A 93 -5.72 -1.43 -0.70
CA ILE A 93 -6.59 -0.24 -0.67
C ILE A 93 -7.92 -0.56 0.01
N SER A 94 -8.55 -1.69 -0.35
CA SER A 94 -9.82 -2.10 0.27
C SER A 94 -9.70 -2.31 1.77
N ASP A 95 -8.62 -2.94 2.24
CA ASP A 95 -8.36 -3.09 3.68
C ASP A 95 -8.07 -1.75 4.36
N CYS A 96 -7.37 -0.82 3.69
CA CYS A 96 -7.15 0.52 4.22
C CYS A 96 -8.46 1.31 4.35
N ASP A 97 -9.38 1.20 3.38
CA ASP A 97 -10.72 1.82 3.47
C ASP A 97 -11.49 1.28 4.69
N TRP A 98 -11.47 -0.04 4.90
CA TRP A 98 -12.05 -0.65 6.09
C TRP A 98 -11.41 -0.18 7.39
N ALA A 99 -10.07 -0.08 7.43
CA ALA A 99 -9.37 0.46 8.59
C ALA A 99 -9.78 1.91 8.89
N LEU A 100 -9.98 2.74 7.87
CA LEU A 100 -10.42 4.14 8.01
C LEU A 100 -11.88 4.26 8.43
N ARG A 101 -12.74 3.28 8.09
CA ARG A 101 -14.11 3.19 8.65
C ARG A 101 -14.12 2.84 10.13
N CYS A 102 -13.11 2.12 10.61
CA CYS A 102 -12.95 1.84 12.04
C CYS A 102 -12.34 3.02 12.80
N ASP A 103 -11.34 3.68 12.22
CA ASP A 103 -10.71 4.89 12.74
C ASP A 103 -10.30 5.81 11.58
N GLU A 104 -11.04 6.89 11.40
CA GLU A 104 -10.83 7.86 10.31
C GLU A 104 -9.46 8.53 10.36
N LYS A 105 -8.84 8.58 11.54
CA LYS A 105 -7.53 9.21 11.75
C LYS A 105 -6.39 8.20 11.74
N CYS A 106 -6.63 6.98 11.25
CA CYS A 106 -5.61 5.95 11.18
C CYS A 106 -4.50 6.30 10.16
N ILE A 107 -3.44 6.92 10.65
CA ILE A 107 -2.25 7.30 9.87
C ILE A 107 -1.64 6.11 9.11
N LYS A 108 -1.60 4.91 9.73
CA LYS A 108 -1.03 3.71 9.10
C LYS A 108 -1.84 3.28 7.87
N ALA A 109 -3.17 3.36 7.94
CA ALA A 109 -4.04 3.04 6.82
C ALA A 109 -3.84 4.04 5.66
N LEU A 110 -3.85 5.34 5.96
CA LEU A 110 -3.59 6.38 4.94
C LEU A 110 -2.20 6.19 4.29
N PHE A 111 -1.18 5.86 5.08
CA PHE A 111 0.16 5.63 4.56
C PHE A 111 0.23 4.42 3.63
N HIS A 112 -0.34 3.28 4.02
CA HIS A 112 -0.38 2.09 3.17
C HIS A 112 -1.22 2.31 1.91
N MET A 113 -2.33 3.05 2.02
CA MET A 113 -3.18 3.42 0.89
C MET A 113 -2.45 4.33 -0.11
N GLY A 114 -1.73 5.34 0.38
CA GLY A 114 -0.87 6.19 -0.45
C GLY A 114 0.18 5.38 -1.20
N LYS A 115 0.88 4.47 -0.52
CA LYS A 115 1.85 3.57 -1.16
C LYS A 115 1.22 2.66 -2.22
N ALA A 116 0.01 2.16 -1.99
CA ALA A 116 -0.71 1.35 -2.97
C ALA A 116 -1.06 2.18 -4.23
N TYR A 117 -1.57 3.39 -4.04
CA TYR A 117 -1.90 4.29 -5.16
C TYR A 117 -0.65 4.73 -5.94
N LEU A 118 0.45 5.03 -5.26
CA LEU A 118 1.73 5.34 -5.89
C LEU A 118 2.21 4.17 -6.78
N ALA A 119 2.15 2.93 -6.26
CA ALA A 119 2.53 1.75 -7.03
C ALA A 119 1.63 1.50 -8.25
N GLN A 120 0.35 1.88 -8.17
CA GLN A 120 -0.58 1.87 -9.30
C GLN A 120 -0.45 3.10 -10.22
N LYS A 121 0.54 3.98 -10.01
CA LYS A 121 0.72 5.26 -10.74
C LYS A 121 -0.48 6.21 -10.65
N GLN A 122 -1.31 6.07 -9.62
CA GLN A 122 -2.43 6.97 -9.32
C GLN A 122 -1.95 8.13 -8.43
N TYR A 123 -1.08 8.98 -8.98
CA TYR A 123 -0.39 10.04 -8.23
C TYR A 123 -1.34 11.01 -7.49
N PRO A 124 -2.45 11.50 -8.08
CA PRO A 124 -3.35 12.43 -7.39
C PRO A 124 -3.95 11.82 -6.10
N LYS A 125 -4.38 10.56 -6.16
CA LYS A 125 -4.95 9.85 -4.99
C LYS A 125 -3.89 9.57 -3.93
N SER A 126 -2.67 9.24 -4.36
CA SER A 126 -1.54 9.08 -3.44
C SER A 126 -1.24 10.38 -2.69
N ARG A 127 -1.21 11.52 -3.40
CA ARG A 127 -1.01 12.85 -2.78
C ARG A 127 -2.11 13.17 -1.76
N GLU A 128 -3.37 12.92 -2.11
CA GLU A 128 -4.49 13.13 -1.18
C GLU A 128 -4.32 12.33 0.12
N CYS A 129 -3.89 11.06 0.03
CA CYS A 129 -3.64 10.23 1.20
C CYS A 129 -2.56 10.84 2.10
N TYR A 130 -1.44 11.29 1.52
CA TYR A 130 -0.35 11.87 2.31
C TYR A 130 -0.68 13.26 2.86
N LEU A 131 -1.46 14.07 2.15
CA LEU A 131 -1.97 15.35 2.64
C LEU A 131 -2.86 15.16 3.88
N LYS A 132 -3.79 14.20 3.86
CA LYS A 132 -4.60 13.87 5.04
C LYS A 132 -3.75 13.48 6.25
N ILE A 133 -2.61 12.82 6.03
CA ILE A 133 -1.71 12.49 7.14
C ILE A 133 -1.06 13.75 7.72
N LEU A 134 -0.67 14.72 6.89
CA LEU A 134 -0.11 15.99 7.36
C LEU A 134 -1.14 16.83 8.12
N GLU A 135 -2.42 16.75 7.75
CA GLU A 135 -3.51 17.37 8.50
C GLU A 135 -3.68 16.75 9.90
N ILE A 136 -3.45 15.44 10.04
CA ILE A 136 -3.58 14.73 11.33
C ILE A 136 -2.34 14.92 12.21
N ASP A 137 -1.14 14.81 11.65
CA ASP A 137 0.14 14.98 12.36
C ASP A 137 1.12 15.81 11.53
N PRO A 138 1.17 17.14 11.76
CA PRO A 138 2.05 18.06 11.03
C PRO A 138 3.54 17.86 11.29
N GLN A 139 3.94 17.12 12.32
CA GLN A 139 5.36 16.95 12.69
C GLN A 139 6.01 15.69 12.09
N THR A 140 5.28 14.88 11.30
CA THR A 140 5.89 13.64 10.80
C THR A 140 6.87 13.88 9.64
N GLN A 141 7.91 13.03 9.62
CA GLN A 141 8.93 12.73 8.59
C GLN A 141 8.40 12.41 7.16
N LYS A 142 7.16 12.78 6.82
CA LYS A 142 6.39 12.32 5.66
C LYS A 142 6.38 13.29 4.47
N LEU A 143 7.10 14.41 4.55
CA LEU A 143 7.45 15.22 3.38
C LEU A 143 8.17 14.38 2.30
N TYR A 144 8.94 13.38 2.72
CA TYR A 144 9.62 12.45 1.81
C TYR A 144 8.63 11.71 0.88
N CYS A 145 7.47 11.30 1.37
CA CYS A 145 6.51 10.54 0.58
C CYS A 145 5.79 11.39 -0.47
N MET A 146 5.57 12.68 -0.21
CA MET A 146 5.05 13.59 -1.23
C MET A 146 6.10 13.84 -2.32
N ASN A 147 7.35 14.07 -1.93
CA ASN A 147 8.46 14.22 -2.88
C ASN A 147 8.64 12.95 -3.73
N GLU A 148 8.48 11.76 -3.16
CA GLU A 148 8.52 10.48 -3.88
C GLU A 148 7.44 10.43 -4.97
N VAL A 149 6.22 10.87 -4.67
CA VAL A 149 5.12 10.92 -5.66
C VAL A 149 5.45 11.86 -6.82
N ASP A 150 5.93 13.07 -6.52
CA ASP A 150 6.24 14.07 -7.55
C ASP A 150 7.42 13.64 -8.44
N LEU A 151 8.43 12.98 -7.87
CA LEU A 151 9.57 12.42 -8.61
C LEU A 151 9.12 11.28 -9.54
N GLU A 152 8.29 10.37 -9.06
CA GLU A 152 7.78 9.25 -9.85
C GLU A 152 6.86 9.74 -10.99
N GLU A 153 6.01 10.73 -10.73
CA GLU A 153 5.14 11.34 -11.75
C GLU A 153 5.96 12.06 -12.82
N LYS A 154 6.99 12.82 -12.42
CA LYS A 154 7.91 13.47 -13.35
C LYS A 154 8.67 12.43 -14.19
N ARG A 155 9.14 11.34 -13.57
CA ARG A 155 9.80 10.24 -14.29
C ARG A 155 8.88 9.66 -15.36
N GLN A 156 7.63 9.35 -15.00
CA GLN A 156 6.66 8.83 -15.97
C GLN A 156 6.40 9.82 -17.11
N TYR A 157 6.25 11.10 -16.80
CA TYR A 157 6.05 12.13 -17.83
C TYR A 157 7.23 12.23 -18.80
N GLU A 158 8.47 12.17 -18.29
CA GLU A 158 9.69 12.18 -19.11
C GLU A 158 9.81 10.91 -19.96
N GLU A 159 9.50 9.73 -19.41
CA GLU A 159 9.42 8.46 -20.15
C GLU A 159 8.39 8.51 -21.28
N GLU A 160 7.17 8.99 -21.01
CA GLU A 160 6.10 9.12 -22.02
C GLU A 160 6.43 10.16 -23.08
N ARG A 161 7.10 11.25 -22.70
CA ARG A 161 7.61 12.24 -23.66
C ARG A 161 8.67 11.61 -24.57
N ALA A 162 9.64 10.89 -24.00
CA ALA A 162 10.68 10.22 -24.77
C ALA A 162 10.10 9.20 -25.74
N LEU A 163 9.09 8.43 -25.31
CA LEU A 163 8.39 7.48 -26.16
C LEU A 163 7.68 8.17 -27.33
N ARG A 164 6.98 9.28 -27.09
CA ARG A 164 6.35 10.08 -28.16
C ARG A 164 7.38 10.66 -29.14
N GLU A 165 8.52 11.14 -28.65
CA GLU A 165 9.59 11.63 -29.53
C GLU A 165 10.14 10.51 -30.41
N LEU A 166 10.28 9.29 -29.88
CA LEU A 166 10.66 8.10 -30.64
C LEU A 166 9.61 7.72 -31.69
N GLU A 167 8.33 7.64 -31.30
CA GLU A 167 7.20 7.30 -32.19
C GLU A 167 6.99 8.33 -33.29
N SER A 168 7.24 9.61 -33.02
CA SER A 168 7.17 10.68 -34.03
C SER A 168 8.31 10.65 -35.06
N GLY A 169 9.28 9.74 -34.91
CA GLY A 169 10.40 9.58 -35.85
C GLY A 169 11.44 10.70 -35.75
N LYS A 170 11.50 11.40 -34.62
CA LYS A 170 12.48 12.47 -34.41
C LYS A 170 13.90 11.89 -34.55
N ARG A 171 14.67 12.48 -35.48
CA ARG A 171 15.92 11.89 -35.98
C ARG A 171 16.93 11.56 -34.89
N GLU A 172 17.04 12.41 -33.87
CA GLU A 172 17.94 12.21 -32.73
C GLU A 172 17.48 11.07 -31.81
N ALA A 173 16.16 10.91 -31.59
CA ALA A 173 15.62 9.84 -30.76
C ALA A 173 15.75 8.47 -31.44
N VAL A 174 15.47 8.42 -32.75
CA VAL A 174 15.61 7.20 -33.56
C VAL A 174 17.07 6.78 -33.69
N SER A 175 17.99 7.73 -33.90
CA SER A 175 19.43 7.40 -34.03
C SER A 175 20.01 6.83 -32.74
N VAL A 176 19.63 7.36 -31.57
CA VAL A 176 20.03 6.81 -30.26
C VAL A 176 19.49 5.38 -30.08
N SER A 177 18.22 5.14 -30.43
CA SER A 177 17.61 3.80 -30.36
C SER A 177 18.31 2.78 -31.27
N GLU A 178 18.60 3.16 -32.51
CA GLU A 178 19.34 2.32 -33.47
C GLU A 178 20.75 1.99 -32.99
N LEU A 179 21.45 2.96 -32.39
CA LEU A 179 22.78 2.76 -31.82
C LEU A 179 22.73 1.77 -30.65
N LEU A 180 21.76 1.91 -29.75
CA LEU A 180 21.57 0.97 -28.63
C LEU A 180 21.29 -0.46 -29.12
N GLN A 181 20.45 -0.63 -30.14
CA GLN A 181 20.22 -1.96 -30.73
C GLN A 181 21.49 -2.59 -31.31
N LYS A 182 22.36 -1.79 -31.94
CA LYS A 182 23.65 -2.28 -32.44
C LYS A 182 24.58 -2.69 -31.30
N LEU A 183 24.55 -1.98 -30.17
CA LEU A 183 25.35 -2.31 -28.99
C LEU A 183 24.85 -3.54 -28.20
N CYS A 184 23.58 -3.91 -28.32
CA CYS A 184 23.02 -5.08 -27.62
C CYS A 184 23.42 -6.46 -28.21
N ARG A 185 24.26 -6.52 -29.25
CA ARG A 185 24.73 -7.79 -29.84
C ARG A 185 25.87 -8.34 -28.96
N PRO A 186 25.77 -9.53 -28.34
CA PRO A 186 26.76 -10.00 -27.37
C PRO A 186 28.04 -10.60 -27.96
N ASP A 187 28.07 -10.90 -29.27
CA ASP A 187 29.11 -11.74 -29.90
C ASP A 187 30.18 -10.94 -30.70
N GLU A 188 30.21 -9.61 -30.56
CA GLU A 188 31.09 -8.75 -31.35
C GLU A 188 32.38 -8.36 -30.60
N ASN A 189 33.39 -7.90 -31.34
CA ASN A 189 34.67 -7.48 -30.77
C ASN A 189 34.55 -6.15 -29.99
N ALA A 190 35.33 -5.95 -28.93
CA ALA A 190 35.41 -4.68 -28.20
C ALA A 190 35.53 -3.42 -29.09
N PHE A 191 36.29 -3.50 -30.20
CA PHE A 191 36.42 -2.40 -31.16
C PHE A 191 35.12 -2.06 -31.92
N TYR A 192 34.21 -3.02 -32.08
CA TYR A 192 32.90 -2.82 -32.71
C TYR A 192 32.02 -1.85 -31.90
N TYR A 193 32.04 -1.98 -30.57
CA TYR A 193 31.23 -1.13 -29.69
C TYR A 193 31.83 0.26 -29.49
N ALA A 194 33.14 0.43 -29.62
CA ALA A 194 33.84 1.69 -29.33
C ALA A 194 33.28 2.89 -30.13
N GLY A 195 33.07 2.73 -31.43
CA GLY A 195 32.49 3.78 -32.28
C GLY A 195 31.02 4.08 -31.95
N GLY A 196 30.24 3.04 -31.61
CA GLY A 196 28.84 3.20 -31.21
C GLY A 196 28.69 3.94 -29.88
N ILE A 197 29.54 3.62 -28.89
CA ILE A 197 29.57 4.28 -27.58
C ILE A 197 29.98 5.76 -27.71
N GLN A 198 30.96 6.07 -28.57
CA GLN A 198 31.38 7.45 -28.84
C GLN A 198 30.23 8.28 -29.45
N LEU A 199 29.55 7.74 -30.47
CA LEU A 199 28.40 8.41 -31.09
C LEU A 199 27.22 8.59 -30.11
N LEU A 200 26.96 7.61 -29.24
CA LEU A 200 25.96 7.73 -28.18
C LEU A 200 26.32 8.81 -27.17
N THR A 201 27.60 8.90 -26.80
CA THR A 201 28.11 9.93 -25.89
C THR A 201 27.92 11.32 -26.52
N GLU A 202 28.26 11.49 -27.80
CA GLU A 202 28.04 12.75 -28.53
C GLU A 202 26.56 13.11 -28.67
N ALA A 203 25.68 12.12 -28.82
CA ALA A 203 24.23 12.33 -28.86
C ALA A 203 23.66 12.75 -27.50
N ILE A 204 24.19 12.21 -26.39
CA ILE A 204 23.71 12.49 -25.02
C ILE A 204 24.20 13.87 -24.53
N PHE A 205 25.47 14.20 -24.73
CA PHE A 205 26.05 15.45 -24.23
C PHE A 205 25.83 16.66 -25.17
N GLY A 206 25.22 16.42 -26.35
CA GLY A 206 25.23 17.36 -27.46
C GLY A 206 26.66 17.56 -27.98
N ARG A 207 26.82 18.15 -29.17
CA ARG A 207 28.14 18.49 -29.72
C ARG A 207 28.82 19.58 -28.89
N SER A 208 29.26 19.29 -27.67
CA SER A 208 30.20 20.12 -26.93
C SER A 208 31.61 19.79 -27.40
N SER A 209 32.08 20.63 -28.34
CA SER A 209 33.49 20.90 -28.64
C SER A 209 34.37 19.68 -28.98
N THR A 210 34.48 19.39 -30.29
CA THR A 210 35.71 18.82 -30.85
C THR A 210 36.86 19.82 -30.64
N PRO A 211 37.95 19.52 -29.91
CA PRO A 211 39.20 20.19 -30.17
C PRO A 211 39.68 19.68 -31.54
N ARG A 212 39.83 20.59 -32.50
CA ARG A 212 40.56 20.28 -33.74
C ARG A 212 41.93 19.75 -33.34
N VAL A 213 42.19 18.49 -33.63
CA VAL A 213 43.56 18.00 -33.76
C VAL A 213 44.15 18.79 -34.92
N LYS A 214 45.01 19.77 -34.62
CA LYS A 214 45.89 20.34 -35.63
C LYS A 214 46.93 19.27 -35.93
N GLU A 215 46.81 18.66 -37.10
CA GLU A 215 47.96 18.09 -37.78
C GLU A 215 48.97 19.22 -38.01
N ILE A 216 50.19 19.03 -37.47
CA ILE A 216 51.52 19.16 -38.09
C ILE A 216 52.54 18.72 -37.03
#